data_AF-A0A673B840-F1
#
_entry.id   AF-A0A673B840-F1
#
_cell.length_a   1.000
_cell.length_b   1.000
_cell.length_c   1.000
_cell.angle_alpha   90.00
_cell.angle_beta   90.00
_cell.angle_gamma   90.00
#
_symmetry.space_group_name_H-M   'P 1'
#
loop_
_entity.id
_entity.type
_entity.pdbx_description
1 polymer ?
#
loop_
_entity_poly.entity_id
_entity_poly.type
_entity_poly.pdbx_seq_one_letter_code
_entity_poly.pdbx_strand_id
1 'polypeptide(L)'
;YSFCIFVFFILYVFLSFFFSFFYIYITTIFKLIIFLAEIVDQHNVFRRDVQPTASNMLRMNWSDEVAANAQAWLNKCILAHGPPSTRTINGTRYELGENLFYSSIPYTWTDVISAWHGEVAHYQYPNGSTNSQTVGHYTQVIWNSSYKVGCGVTLCPNDVYFYGCHYYRAGNFKRWPPYKAGPPCASCPDHCEDKLCTNPCPYINNFLNCPTLTAKYGCSNTHVYAWCPAACKCHDQIIPIH
;
A
#
# COMPACT_ATOMS: atom_id res chain seq x y z
N TYR A 1 44.94 -41.42 -16.50
CA TYR A 1 45.26 -40.24 -15.67
C TYR A 1 44.74 -38.93 -16.26
N SER A 2 45.12 -38.53 -17.48
CA SER A 2 44.72 -37.23 -18.07
C SER A 2 43.19 -37.02 -18.20
N PHE A 3 42.44 -38.05 -18.65
CA PHE A 3 40.98 -37.96 -18.82
C PHE A 3 40.22 -37.75 -17.50
N CYS A 4 40.64 -38.42 -16.42
CA CYS A 4 40.01 -38.27 -15.10
C CYS A 4 40.19 -36.86 -14.54
N ILE A 5 41.39 -36.30 -14.65
CA ILE A 5 41.70 -34.94 -14.18
C ILE A 5 40.84 -33.90 -14.92
N PHE A 6 40.65 -34.08 -16.23
CA PHE A 6 39.79 -33.22 -17.03
C PHE A 6 38.32 -33.25 -16.59
N VAL A 7 37.78 -34.43 -16.27
CA VAL A 7 36.40 -34.59 -15.77
C VAL A 7 36.24 -33.95 -14.38
N PHE A 8 37.19 -34.13 -13.47
CA PHE A 8 37.16 -33.48 -12.15
C PHE A 8 37.23 -31.95 -12.25
N PHE A 9 38.05 -31.43 -13.17
CA PHE A 9 38.14 -30.00 -13.42
C PHE A 9 36.82 -29.43 -13.95
N ILE A 10 36.17 -30.09 -14.92
CA ILE A 10 34.87 -29.67 -15.43
C ILE A 10 33.79 -29.72 -14.34
N LEU A 11 33.77 -30.77 -13.51
CA LEU A 11 32.81 -30.90 -12.41
C LEU A 11 33.00 -29.80 -11.36
N TYR A 12 34.25 -29.50 -10.99
CA TYR A 12 34.58 -28.41 -10.06
C TYR A 12 34.16 -27.05 -10.61
N VAL A 13 34.45 -26.78 -11.88
CA VAL A 13 34.02 -25.54 -12.55
C VAL A 13 32.50 -25.45 -12.54
N PHE A 14 31.79 -26.51 -12.94
CA PHE A 14 30.32 -26.54 -12.94
C PHE A 14 29.71 -26.34 -11.55
N LEU A 15 30.24 -27.02 -10.52
CA LEU A 15 29.83 -26.86 -9.13
C LEU A 15 30.07 -25.43 -8.63
N SER A 16 31.23 -24.84 -8.92
CA SER A 16 31.55 -23.47 -8.49
C SER A 16 30.62 -22.43 -9.12
N PHE A 17 30.28 -22.58 -10.40
CA PHE A 17 29.28 -21.75 -11.06
C PHE A 17 27.88 -21.93 -10.47
N PHE A 18 27.47 -23.17 -10.18
CA PHE A 18 26.20 -23.47 -9.55
C PHE A 18 26.08 -22.84 -8.16
N PHE A 19 27.11 -22.97 -7.31
CA PHE A 19 27.14 -22.34 -5.99
C PHE A 19 27.10 -20.81 -6.06
N SER A 20 27.82 -20.20 -6.98
CA SER A 20 27.80 -18.74 -7.18
C SER A 20 26.41 -18.25 -7.60
N PHE A 21 25.79 -18.92 -8.58
CA PHE A 21 24.44 -18.58 -9.02
C PHE A 21 23.41 -18.76 -7.91
N PHE A 22 23.48 -19.88 -7.17
CA PHE A 22 22.62 -20.13 -6.03
C PHE A 22 22.80 -19.09 -4.91
N TYR A 23 24.03 -18.70 -4.60
CA TYR A 23 24.31 -17.65 -3.62
C TYR A 23 23.77 -16.28 -4.06
N ILE A 24 23.95 -15.88 -5.33
CA ILE A 24 23.40 -14.63 -5.87
C ILE A 24 21.87 -14.67 -5.82
N TYR A 25 21.26 -15.80 -6.17
CA TYR A 25 19.81 -16.00 -6.08
C TYR A 25 19.30 -15.83 -4.64
N ILE A 26 19.90 -16.52 -3.67
CA ILE A 26 19.51 -16.43 -2.25
C ILE A 26 19.70 -15.02 -1.70
N THR A 27 20.82 -14.37 -2.00
CA THR A 27 21.07 -12.99 -1.54
C THR A 27 20.10 -11.98 -2.17
N THR A 28 19.73 -12.17 -3.43
CA THR A 28 18.73 -11.33 -4.11
C THR A 28 17.35 -11.52 -3.49
N ILE A 29 16.94 -12.78 -3.24
CA ILE A 29 15.67 -13.08 -2.55
C ILE A 29 15.66 -12.48 -1.15
N PHE A 30 16.73 -12.63 -0.38
CA PHE A 30 16.79 -12.11 0.98
C PHE A 30 16.72 -10.57 1.00
N LYS A 31 17.43 -9.90 0.09
CA LYS A 31 17.32 -8.44 -0.09
C LYS A 31 15.90 -8.01 -0.46
N LEU A 32 15.24 -8.75 -1.36
CA LEU A 32 13.85 -8.49 -1.72
C LEU A 32 12.94 -8.65 -0.49
N ILE A 33 13.05 -9.73 0.26
CA ILE A 33 12.23 -9.96 1.46
C ILE A 33 12.40 -8.82 2.48
N ILE A 34 13.64 -8.40 2.74
CA ILE A 34 13.91 -7.28 3.66
C ILE A 34 13.27 -5.98 3.15
N PHE A 35 13.45 -5.66 1.87
CA PHE A 35 12.90 -4.45 1.25
C PHE A 35 11.36 -4.40 1.37
N LEU A 36 10.70 -5.51 1.07
CA LEU A 36 9.24 -5.62 1.13
C LEU A 36 8.73 -5.49 2.57
N ALA A 37 9.42 -6.14 3.51
CA ALA A 37 9.12 -6.07 4.93
C ALA A 37 9.31 -4.63 5.46
N GLU A 38 10.41 -3.96 5.14
CA GLU A 38 10.71 -2.59 5.59
C GLU A 38 9.55 -1.63 5.29
N ILE A 39 9.06 -1.63 4.05
CA ILE A 39 7.96 -0.75 3.63
C ILE A 39 6.68 -1.08 4.40
N VAL A 40 6.26 -2.34 4.38
CA VAL A 40 4.99 -2.76 4.97
C VAL A 40 5.00 -2.60 6.49
N ASP A 41 6.10 -2.95 7.14
CA ASP A 41 6.25 -2.85 8.58
C ASP A 41 6.23 -1.38 9.02
N GLN A 42 6.95 -0.50 8.32
CA GLN A 42 6.94 0.93 8.65
C GLN A 42 5.55 1.54 8.51
N HIS A 43 4.81 1.21 7.46
CA HIS A 43 3.41 1.63 7.33
C HIS A 43 2.57 1.10 8.50
N ASN A 44 2.69 -0.19 8.82
CA ASN A 44 1.89 -0.80 9.88
C ASN A 44 2.24 -0.27 11.28
N VAL A 45 3.50 0.10 11.56
CA VAL A 45 3.88 0.80 12.80
C VAL A 45 3.09 2.10 12.92
N PHE A 46 3.14 2.96 11.91
CA PHE A 46 2.40 4.23 11.93
C PHE A 46 0.88 4.05 12.01
N ARG A 47 0.33 3.02 11.34
CA ARG A 47 -1.10 2.71 11.37
C ARG A 47 -1.59 2.24 12.73
N ARG A 48 -0.76 1.56 13.52
CA ARG A 48 -1.08 1.08 14.89
C ARG A 48 -1.13 2.21 15.91
N ASP A 49 -0.29 3.22 15.72
CA ASP A 49 -0.01 4.24 16.73
C ASP A 49 -0.68 5.60 16.44
N VAL A 50 -1.64 5.62 15.50
CA VAL A 50 -2.42 6.82 15.19
C VAL A 50 -3.14 7.38 16.43
N GLN A 51 -3.24 8.71 16.48
CA GLN A 51 -3.98 9.44 17.51
C GLN A 51 -5.03 10.37 16.87
N PRO A 52 -6.31 10.30 17.30
CA PRO A 52 -6.88 9.30 18.21
C PRO A 52 -6.79 7.87 17.66
N THR A 53 -6.93 6.85 18.52
CA THR A 53 -6.85 5.45 18.08
C THR A 53 -7.94 5.12 17.06
N ALA A 54 -7.66 4.19 16.15
CA ALA A 54 -8.56 3.79 15.07
C ALA A 54 -9.25 2.45 15.36
N SER A 55 -10.57 2.37 15.17
CA SER A 55 -11.32 1.14 15.36
C SER A 55 -11.35 0.21 14.15
N ASN A 56 -11.03 0.73 12.96
CA ASN A 56 -11.21 0.06 11.67
C ASN A 56 -9.97 0.08 10.77
N MET A 57 -8.78 0.32 11.33
CA MET A 57 -7.55 0.44 10.56
C MET A 57 -7.15 -0.93 9.99
N LEU A 58 -7.19 -1.13 8.68
CA LEU A 58 -6.74 -2.40 8.10
C LEU A 58 -5.22 -2.53 8.15
N ARG A 59 -4.74 -3.76 8.35
CA ARG A 59 -3.35 -4.13 8.16
C ARG A 59 -2.98 -3.97 6.69
N MET A 60 -1.87 -3.30 6.44
CA MET A 60 -1.31 -3.13 5.10
C MET A 60 -0.46 -4.35 4.74
N ASN A 61 -0.55 -4.78 3.48
CA ASN A 61 0.24 -5.87 2.90
C ASN A 61 0.91 -5.41 1.60
N TRP A 62 1.99 -6.08 1.20
CA TRP A 62 2.61 -5.80 -0.09
C TRP A 62 1.74 -6.32 -1.25
N SER A 63 1.82 -5.65 -2.40
CA SER A 63 1.25 -6.13 -3.66
C SER A 63 2.16 -5.85 -4.84
N ASP A 64 2.63 -6.92 -5.49
CA ASP A 64 3.49 -6.82 -6.67
C ASP A 64 2.79 -6.12 -7.85
N GLU A 65 1.49 -6.34 -8.02
CA GLU A 65 0.68 -5.67 -9.05
C GLU A 65 0.64 -4.15 -8.84
N VAL A 66 0.47 -3.71 -7.60
CA VAL A 66 0.49 -2.28 -7.24
C VAL A 66 1.91 -1.72 -7.38
N ALA A 67 2.94 -2.49 -7.03
CA ALA A 67 4.33 -2.08 -7.14
C ALA A 67 4.76 -1.94 -8.59
N ALA A 68 4.33 -2.84 -9.47
CA ALA A 68 4.56 -2.75 -10.90
C ALA A 68 3.90 -1.49 -11.49
N ASN A 69 2.70 -1.12 -11.02
CA ASN A 69 2.03 0.11 -11.42
C ASN A 69 2.82 1.36 -10.97
N ALA A 70 3.24 1.41 -9.70
CA ALA A 70 4.06 2.50 -9.16
C ALA A 70 5.38 2.64 -9.92
N GLN A 71 6.12 1.54 -10.09
CA GLN A 71 7.41 1.54 -10.79
C GLN A 71 7.25 1.99 -12.27
N ALA A 72 6.17 1.61 -12.94
CA ALA A 72 5.89 2.05 -14.30
C ALA A 72 5.66 3.57 -14.39
N TRP A 73 5.09 4.20 -13.37
CA TRP A 73 4.98 5.65 -13.29
C TRP A 73 6.35 6.31 -13.04
N LEU A 74 7.10 5.82 -12.05
CA LEU A 74 8.39 6.39 -11.66
C LEU A 74 9.43 6.33 -12.78
N ASN A 75 9.40 5.28 -13.60
CA ASN A 75 10.27 5.12 -14.78
C ASN A 75 10.08 6.22 -15.83
N LYS A 76 8.99 6.99 -15.78
CA LYS A 76 8.80 8.15 -16.66
C LYS A 76 9.62 9.37 -16.24
N CYS A 77 10.12 9.39 -15.00
CA CYS A 77 10.88 10.50 -14.44
C CYS A 77 10.17 11.86 -14.52
N ILE A 78 8.84 11.83 -14.37
CA ILE A 78 8.01 13.02 -14.23
C ILE A 78 7.82 13.20 -12.72
N LEU A 79 8.49 14.19 -12.13
CA LEU A 79 8.49 14.47 -10.69
C LEU A 79 7.17 15.13 -10.22
N ALA A 80 6.06 14.53 -10.62
CA ALA A 80 4.70 14.97 -10.30
C ALA A 80 3.75 13.77 -10.29
N HIS A 81 2.58 13.97 -9.69
CA HIS A 81 1.50 12.99 -9.75
C HIS A 81 1.01 12.78 -11.18
N GLY A 82 0.73 11.51 -11.52
CA GLY A 82 0.11 11.17 -12.79
C GLY A 82 -1.39 11.47 -12.84
N PRO A 83 -2.02 11.41 -14.01
CA PRO A 83 -3.48 11.41 -14.09
C PRO A 83 -4.05 10.12 -13.48
N PRO A 84 -5.30 10.14 -12.94
CA PRO A 84 -5.97 8.97 -12.38
C PRO A 84 -5.91 7.70 -13.24
N SER A 85 -5.95 7.85 -14.57
CA SER A 85 -5.87 6.72 -15.52
C SER A 85 -4.57 5.92 -15.41
N THR A 86 -3.49 6.53 -14.90
CA THR A 86 -2.21 5.84 -14.67
C THR A 86 -2.16 5.07 -13.35
N ARG A 87 -3.14 5.29 -12.47
CA ARG A 87 -3.26 4.69 -11.14
C ARG A 87 -4.42 3.72 -11.09
N THR A 88 -4.44 2.75 -12.01
CA THR A 88 -5.46 1.70 -12.07
C THR A 88 -4.82 0.36 -12.38
N ILE A 89 -5.41 -0.73 -11.90
CA ILE A 89 -4.93 -2.10 -12.16
C ILE A 89 -6.02 -2.95 -12.81
N ASN A 90 -5.67 -3.76 -13.81
CA ASN A 90 -6.48 -4.84 -14.40
C ASN A 90 -8.01 -4.63 -14.49
N GLY A 91 -8.44 -3.55 -15.15
CA GLY A 91 -9.87 -3.31 -15.42
C GLY A 91 -10.69 -2.97 -14.18
N THR A 92 -10.03 -2.70 -13.07
CA THR A 92 -10.67 -2.26 -11.84
C THR A 92 -11.20 -0.84 -12.03
N ARG A 93 -12.40 -0.58 -11.52
CA ARG A 93 -13.03 0.76 -11.57
C ARG A 93 -12.46 1.73 -10.55
N TYR A 94 -11.47 1.32 -9.76
CA TYR A 94 -10.97 2.08 -8.62
C TYR A 94 -9.56 2.61 -8.88
N GLU A 95 -9.37 3.87 -8.51
CA GLU A 95 -8.09 4.55 -8.55
C GLU A 95 -7.21 4.11 -7.36
N LEU A 96 -5.92 3.94 -7.59
CA LEU A 96 -4.90 3.76 -6.57
C LEU A 96 -4.52 5.12 -5.97
N GLY A 97 -4.23 5.16 -4.67
CA GLY A 97 -3.58 6.31 -4.05
C GLY A 97 -2.12 6.42 -4.47
N GLU A 98 -1.48 7.55 -4.26
CA GLU A 98 -0.07 7.76 -4.61
C GLU A 98 0.61 8.73 -3.63
N ASN A 99 1.76 8.33 -3.11
CA ASN A 99 2.72 9.22 -2.46
C ASN A 99 4.01 9.22 -3.25
N LEU A 100 4.63 10.40 -3.40
CA LEU A 100 5.86 10.60 -4.15
C LEU A 100 6.90 11.29 -3.27
N PHE A 101 8.17 11.02 -3.53
CA PHE A 101 9.31 11.66 -2.85
C PHE A 101 10.50 11.68 -3.81
N TYR A 102 11.30 12.74 -3.81
CA TYR A 102 12.52 12.77 -4.60
C TYR A 102 13.67 13.47 -3.87
N SER A 103 14.89 13.09 -4.21
CA SER A 103 16.11 13.55 -3.54
C SER A 103 17.32 13.47 -4.49
N SER A 104 18.35 14.27 -4.25
CA SER A 104 19.66 14.17 -4.92
C SER A 104 20.57 13.07 -4.35
N ILE A 105 20.19 12.48 -3.23
CA ILE A 105 20.90 11.37 -2.57
C ILE A 105 19.90 10.22 -2.26
N PRO A 106 20.37 8.97 -2.20
CA PRO A 106 19.50 7.86 -1.84
C PRO A 106 19.12 7.90 -0.36
N TYR A 107 17.86 7.59 -0.08
CA TYR A 107 17.28 7.36 1.25
C TYR A 107 16.77 5.92 1.40
N THR A 108 16.68 5.46 2.64
CA THR A 108 15.98 4.21 2.98
C THR A 108 14.47 4.38 2.83
N TRP A 109 13.71 3.29 2.72
CA TRP A 109 12.25 3.40 2.68
C TRP A 109 11.68 3.84 4.03
N THR A 110 12.30 3.43 5.14
CA THR A 110 11.98 3.95 6.46
C THR A 110 12.05 5.47 6.50
N ASP A 111 13.11 6.09 5.95
CA ASP A 111 13.25 7.56 5.91
C ASP A 111 12.15 8.20 5.06
N VAL A 112 11.91 7.68 3.86
CA VAL A 112 10.90 8.21 2.93
C VAL A 112 9.48 8.15 3.52
N ILE A 113 9.11 6.99 4.09
CA ILE A 113 7.79 6.79 4.70
C ILE A 113 7.65 7.65 5.97
N SER A 114 8.74 7.81 6.74
CA SER A 114 8.76 8.70 7.90
C SER A 114 8.63 10.17 7.52
N ALA A 115 9.21 10.59 6.39
CA ALA A 115 9.03 11.94 5.85
C ALA A 115 7.57 12.20 5.47
N TRP A 116 6.91 11.25 4.79
CA TRP A 116 5.47 11.33 4.52
C TRP A 116 4.64 11.36 5.80
N HIS A 117 4.96 10.53 6.78
CA HIS A 117 4.28 10.51 8.08
C HIS A 117 4.48 11.81 8.87
N GLY A 118 5.63 12.49 8.70
CA GLY A 118 5.98 13.72 9.41
C GLY A 118 4.97 14.86 9.24
N GLU A 119 4.15 14.84 8.19
CA GLU A 119 3.05 15.80 8.02
C GLU A 119 1.99 15.73 9.13
N VAL A 120 2.01 14.68 9.97
CA VAL A 120 1.21 14.60 11.21
C VAL A 120 1.35 15.84 12.10
N ALA A 121 2.50 16.51 12.07
CA ALA A 121 2.75 17.76 12.79
C ALA A 121 1.81 18.90 12.37
N HIS A 122 1.14 18.78 11.23
CA HIS A 122 0.23 19.77 10.66
C HIS A 122 -1.20 19.26 10.56
N TYR A 123 -1.48 18.07 11.08
CA TYR A 123 -2.78 17.42 10.99
C TYR A 123 -3.52 17.44 12.32
N GLN A 124 -4.82 17.72 12.29
CA GLN A 124 -5.74 17.50 13.41
C GLN A 124 -6.90 16.64 12.96
N TYR A 125 -7.12 15.52 13.65
CA TYR A 125 -8.28 14.67 13.42
C TYR A 125 -9.57 15.35 13.89
N PRO A 126 -10.71 15.23 13.18
CA PRO A 126 -10.87 14.71 11.81
C PRO A 126 -10.69 15.80 10.74
N ASN A 127 -10.38 17.03 11.14
CA ASN A 127 -10.54 18.25 10.37
C ASN A 127 -9.54 18.40 9.21
N GLY A 128 -8.36 17.78 9.29
CA GLY A 128 -7.32 17.89 8.26
C GLY A 128 -6.19 18.84 8.65
N SER A 129 -5.68 19.60 7.69
CA SER A 129 -4.57 20.53 7.89
C SER A 129 -4.95 21.67 8.85
N THR A 130 -4.10 21.97 9.83
CA THR A 130 -4.32 23.02 10.83
C THR A 130 -3.77 24.38 10.42
N ASN A 131 -2.90 24.42 9.41
CA ASN A 131 -2.12 25.59 9.03
C ASN A 131 -1.94 25.71 7.50
N SER A 132 -2.83 25.08 6.72
CA SER A 132 -2.78 25.03 5.25
C SER A 132 -1.56 24.32 4.66
N GLN A 133 -0.73 23.64 5.47
CA GLN A 133 0.33 22.79 4.96
C GLN A 133 -0.21 21.45 4.43
N THR A 134 0.56 20.80 3.58
CA THR A 134 0.25 19.49 3.02
C THR A 134 0.18 18.45 4.14
N VAL A 135 -0.89 17.66 4.14
CA VAL A 135 -1.09 16.51 5.05
C VAL A 135 -1.49 15.24 4.30
N GLY A 136 -1.50 15.31 2.96
CA GLY A 136 -2.02 14.26 2.09
C GLY A 136 -1.18 13.00 2.09
N HIS A 137 0.14 13.12 2.25
CA HIS A 137 1.02 11.95 2.32
C HIS A 137 0.77 11.21 3.64
N TYR A 138 0.69 11.93 4.76
CA TYR A 138 0.37 11.36 6.06
C TYR A 138 -1.00 10.68 6.03
N THR A 139 -2.06 11.38 5.59
CA THR A 139 -3.41 10.81 5.60
C THR A 139 -3.54 9.59 4.70
N GLN A 140 -2.74 9.48 3.62
CA GLN A 140 -2.69 8.28 2.79
C GLN A 140 -1.99 7.11 3.50
N VAL A 141 -0.86 7.34 4.19
CA VAL A 141 -0.15 6.30 4.97
C VAL A 141 -1.11 5.66 5.99
N ILE A 142 -1.93 6.49 6.65
CA ILE A 142 -2.88 6.07 7.68
C ILE A 142 -4.33 5.91 7.17
N TRP A 143 -4.54 5.76 5.86
CA TRP A 143 -5.90 5.60 5.34
C TRP A 143 -6.43 4.19 5.63
N ASN A 144 -7.55 4.06 6.36
CA ASN A 144 -8.00 2.78 6.90
C ASN A 144 -8.20 1.71 5.83
N SER A 145 -8.71 2.09 4.66
CA SER A 145 -9.12 1.16 3.61
C SER A 145 -8.03 0.83 2.61
N SER A 146 -6.89 1.54 2.68
CA SER A 146 -5.73 1.28 1.83
C SER A 146 -4.90 0.15 2.45
N TYR A 147 -5.27 -1.09 2.14
CA TYR A 147 -4.72 -2.28 2.81
C TYR A 147 -3.67 -3.03 1.97
N LYS A 148 -3.38 -2.57 0.76
CA LYS A 148 -2.20 -3.00 0.03
C LYS A 148 -1.39 -1.81 -0.44
N VAL A 149 -0.07 -1.98 -0.46
CA VAL A 149 0.89 -0.98 -0.95
C VAL A 149 1.86 -1.66 -1.90
N GLY A 150 2.31 -0.90 -2.89
CA GLY A 150 3.39 -1.30 -3.77
C GLY A 150 4.20 -0.08 -4.15
N CYS A 151 5.51 -0.17 -4.03
CA CYS A 151 6.41 0.96 -4.19
C CYS A 151 7.53 0.66 -5.18
N GLY A 152 8.16 1.73 -5.65
CA GLY A 152 9.30 1.67 -6.54
C GLY A 152 10.24 2.85 -6.32
N VAL A 153 11.43 2.74 -6.89
CA VAL A 153 12.40 3.82 -6.96
C VAL A 153 13.10 3.79 -8.31
N THR A 154 13.35 4.96 -8.87
CA THR A 154 14.09 5.13 -10.13
C THR A 154 15.13 6.22 -9.97
N LEU A 155 16.34 5.99 -10.48
CA LEU A 155 17.31 7.06 -10.69
C LEU A 155 16.99 7.77 -12.00
N CYS A 156 16.53 9.01 -11.90
CA CYS A 156 16.18 9.88 -13.00
C CYS A 156 17.37 10.73 -13.48
N PRO A 157 17.28 11.36 -14.67
CA PRO A 157 18.31 12.27 -15.13
C PRO A 157 18.69 13.33 -14.10
N ASN A 158 19.95 13.76 -14.12
CA ASN A 158 20.55 14.69 -13.14
C ASN A 158 20.64 14.13 -11.71
N ASP A 159 20.86 12.81 -11.59
CA ASP A 159 21.09 12.11 -10.33
C ASP A 159 19.96 12.28 -9.30
N VAL A 160 18.72 12.34 -9.78
CA VAL A 160 17.53 12.45 -8.92
C VAL A 160 16.97 11.07 -8.61
N TYR A 161 17.02 10.66 -7.35
CA TYR A 161 16.33 9.48 -6.87
C TYR A 161 14.85 9.80 -6.69
N PHE A 162 13.99 9.14 -7.48
CA PHE A 162 12.55 9.34 -7.45
C PHE A 162 11.86 8.10 -6.88
N TYR A 163 11.24 8.27 -5.72
CA TYR A 163 10.53 7.27 -4.94
C TYR A 163 9.03 7.47 -5.09
N GLY A 164 8.29 6.37 -5.09
CA GLY A 164 6.84 6.44 -4.99
C GLY A 164 6.21 5.15 -4.53
N CYS A 165 5.11 5.29 -3.80
CA CYS A 165 4.24 4.19 -3.41
C CYS A 165 2.85 4.44 -3.96
N HIS A 166 2.27 3.40 -4.54
CA HIS A 166 0.84 3.34 -4.83
C HIS A 166 0.12 2.54 -3.75
N TYR A 167 -1.12 2.94 -3.49
CA TYR A 167 -1.96 2.36 -2.43
C TYR A 167 -3.21 1.76 -3.06
N TYR A 168 -3.43 0.47 -2.83
CA TYR A 168 -4.64 -0.19 -3.29
C TYR A 168 -5.86 0.37 -2.57
N ARG A 169 -6.75 0.97 -3.36
CA ARG A 169 -7.79 1.92 -2.96
C ARG A 169 -7.18 3.27 -2.56
N ALA A 170 -7.45 4.28 -3.38
CA ALA A 170 -7.17 5.66 -3.05
C ALA A 170 -7.78 6.03 -1.69
N GLY A 171 -7.01 6.79 -0.91
CA GLY A 171 -7.51 7.49 0.25
C GLY A 171 -7.81 8.94 -0.07
N ASN A 172 -7.75 9.78 0.97
CA ASN A 172 -7.82 11.24 0.88
C ASN A 172 -9.11 11.77 0.25
N PHE A 173 -10.22 11.05 0.41
CA PHE A 173 -11.53 11.53 -0.02
C PHE A 173 -11.91 12.79 0.76
N LYS A 174 -12.27 13.86 0.03
CA LYS A 174 -12.62 15.15 0.64
C LYS A 174 -13.73 14.96 1.66
N ARG A 175 -13.57 15.60 2.83
CA ARG A 175 -14.52 15.58 3.96
C ARG A 175 -14.68 14.22 4.66
N TRP A 176 -13.86 13.23 4.32
CA TRP A 176 -13.82 11.96 5.04
C TRP A 176 -12.56 11.87 5.91
N PRO A 177 -12.69 11.44 7.17
CA PRO A 177 -11.53 11.16 7.99
C PRO A 177 -10.79 9.93 7.47
N PRO A 178 -9.47 9.82 7.69
CA PRO A 178 -8.67 8.69 7.22
C PRO A 178 -9.08 7.36 7.87
N TYR A 179 -9.64 7.40 9.08
CA TYR A 179 -10.12 6.23 9.81
C TYR A 179 -11.28 6.62 10.72
N LYS A 180 -11.94 5.60 11.30
CA LYS A 180 -12.96 5.78 12.34
C LYS A 180 -12.27 5.75 13.70
N ALA A 181 -12.34 6.86 14.43
CA ALA A 181 -11.82 6.91 15.81
C ALA A 181 -12.58 5.96 16.73
N GLY A 182 -11.86 5.28 17.62
CA GLY A 182 -12.39 4.36 18.61
C GLY A 182 -11.31 3.40 19.14
N PRO A 183 -11.67 2.51 20.08
CA PRO A 183 -10.73 1.50 20.58
C PRO A 183 -10.17 0.66 19.42
N PRO A 184 -8.87 0.34 19.42
CA PRO A 184 -8.26 -0.50 18.40
C PRO A 184 -9.09 -1.76 18.10
N CYS A 185 -9.28 -2.05 16.82
CA CYS A 185 -10.06 -3.20 16.33
C CYS A 185 -11.52 -3.31 16.77
N ALA A 186 -12.14 -2.27 17.37
CA ALA A 186 -13.54 -2.36 17.77
C ALA A 186 -14.52 -2.55 16.60
N SER A 187 -14.09 -2.32 15.35
CA SER A 187 -14.87 -2.62 14.14
C SER A 187 -14.55 -3.98 13.51
N CYS A 188 -13.65 -4.77 14.11
CA CYS A 188 -13.17 -6.06 13.59
C CYS A 188 -12.72 -7.00 14.75
N PRO A 189 -13.57 -7.26 15.76
CA PRO A 189 -13.15 -7.94 17.00
C PRO A 189 -12.53 -9.33 16.77
N ASP A 190 -13.07 -10.09 15.81
CA ASP A 190 -12.60 -11.45 15.48
C ASP A 190 -11.49 -11.48 14.42
N HIS A 191 -11.08 -10.30 13.94
CA HIS A 191 -10.11 -10.11 12.85
C HIS A 191 -9.10 -9.03 13.20
N CYS A 192 -8.51 -9.14 14.38
CA CYS A 192 -7.54 -8.18 14.90
C CYS A 192 -6.17 -8.82 15.08
N GLU A 193 -5.15 -8.21 14.48
CA GLU A 193 -3.75 -8.53 14.72
C GLU A 193 -3.01 -7.26 15.10
N ASP A 194 -2.51 -7.20 16.34
CA ASP A 194 -1.71 -6.08 16.85
C ASP A 194 -2.30 -4.72 16.47
N LYS A 195 -3.52 -4.44 16.96
CA LYS A 195 -4.31 -3.21 16.75
C LYS A 195 -4.78 -2.96 15.30
N LEU A 196 -4.53 -3.87 14.34
CA LEU A 196 -4.94 -3.72 12.94
C LEU A 196 -5.97 -4.78 12.53
N CYS A 197 -6.98 -4.36 11.78
CA CYS A 197 -7.99 -5.25 11.20
C CYS A 197 -7.41 -6.08 10.05
N THR A 198 -7.80 -7.34 9.90
CA THR A 198 -7.30 -8.26 8.85
C THR A 198 -8.36 -8.72 7.85
N ASN A 199 -9.57 -8.16 7.93
CA ASN A 199 -10.74 -8.55 7.14
C ASN A 199 -11.20 -7.44 6.17
N PRO A 200 -10.44 -7.12 5.11
CA PRO A 200 -10.87 -6.14 4.12
C PRO A 200 -12.07 -6.66 3.30
N CYS A 201 -13.09 -5.83 3.09
CA CYS A 201 -14.18 -6.17 2.18
C CYS A 201 -13.65 -6.17 0.74
N PRO A 202 -13.82 -7.23 -0.06
CA PRO A 202 -13.29 -7.27 -1.44
C PRO A 202 -14.11 -6.43 -2.42
N TYR A 203 -15.37 -6.17 -2.09
CA TYR A 203 -16.27 -5.37 -2.91
C TYR A 203 -16.16 -3.88 -2.62
N ILE A 204 -16.66 -3.06 -3.54
CA ILE A 204 -16.71 -1.60 -3.41
C ILE A 204 -18.11 -1.13 -3.81
N ASN A 205 -18.69 -0.24 -3.03
CA ASN A 205 -19.97 0.40 -3.37
C ASN A 205 -19.77 1.43 -4.47
N ASN A 206 -20.68 1.52 -5.44
CA ASN A 206 -20.61 2.56 -6.48
C ASN A 206 -21.08 3.94 -5.97
N PHE A 207 -21.78 3.97 -4.83
CA PHE A 207 -22.32 5.20 -4.25
C PHE A 207 -22.05 5.31 -2.75
N LEU A 208 -21.82 6.54 -2.31
CA LEU A 208 -21.60 6.91 -0.91
C LEU A 208 -22.81 6.64 0.00
N ASN A 209 -24.02 6.80 -0.52
CA ASN A 209 -25.26 6.63 0.25
C ASN A 209 -25.73 5.17 0.32
N CYS A 210 -24.88 4.20 -0.06
CA CYS A 210 -25.21 2.78 -0.01
C CYS A 210 -25.70 2.29 1.36
N PRO A 211 -25.14 2.72 2.52
CA PRO A 211 -25.71 2.36 3.83
C PRO A 211 -27.17 2.78 3.99
N THR A 212 -27.56 3.95 3.47
CA THR A 212 -28.94 4.43 3.48
C THR A 212 -29.82 3.65 2.52
N LEU A 213 -29.30 3.31 1.33
CA LEU A 213 -30.04 2.55 0.32
C LEU A 213 -30.34 1.12 0.79
N THR A 214 -29.37 0.43 1.38
CA THR A 214 -29.55 -0.92 1.92
C THR A 214 -30.51 -0.93 3.10
N ALA A 215 -30.46 0.07 3.97
CA ALA A 215 -31.41 0.20 5.08
C ALA A 215 -32.85 0.46 4.62
N LYS A 216 -33.03 1.25 3.56
CA LYS A 216 -34.37 1.65 3.08
C LYS A 216 -35.04 0.60 2.18
N TYR A 217 -34.28 -0.02 1.28
CA TYR A 217 -34.83 -0.89 0.23
C TYR A 217 -34.40 -2.35 0.36
N GLY A 218 -33.45 -2.65 1.24
CA GLY A 218 -32.88 -3.98 1.41
C GLY A 218 -32.00 -4.41 0.24
N CYS A 219 -31.20 -5.46 0.48
CA CYS A 219 -30.33 -6.06 -0.53
C CYS A 219 -31.05 -7.06 -1.45
N SER A 220 -32.33 -7.33 -1.23
CA SER A 220 -33.19 -8.06 -2.19
C SER A 220 -33.56 -7.21 -3.40
N ASN A 221 -33.47 -5.88 -3.30
CA ASN A 221 -33.63 -4.98 -4.42
C ASN A 221 -32.45 -5.12 -5.40
N THR A 222 -32.74 -5.48 -6.65
CA THR A 222 -31.71 -5.78 -7.67
C THR A 222 -30.81 -4.59 -7.99
N HIS A 223 -31.34 -3.36 -7.97
CA HIS A 223 -30.55 -2.15 -8.19
C HIS A 223 -29.64 -1.86 -7.01
N VAL A 224 -30.15 -1.93 -5.78
CA VAL A 224 -29.34 -1.73 -4.58
C VAL A 224 -28.24 -2.78 -4.49
N TYR A 225 -28.54 -4.04 -4.77
CA TYR A 225 -27.54 -5.11 -4.79
C TYR A 225 -26.42 -4.87 -5.82
N ALA A 226 -26.78 -4.38 -7.01
CA ALA A 226 -25.81 -4.07 -8.07
C ALA A 226 -24.98 -2.81 -7.78
N TRP A 227 -25.58 -1.80 -7.16
CA TRP A 227 -24.92 -0.52 -6.86
C TRP A 227 -24.14 -0.53 -5.55
N CYS A 228 -24.56 -1.35 -4.60
CA CYS A 228 -24.02 -1.40 -3.24
C CYS A 228 -23.50 -2.79 -2.87
N PRO A 229 -22.64 -3.42 -3.70
CA PRO A 229 -22.22 -4.80 -3.47
C PRO A 229 -21.43 -4.95 -2.17
N ALA A 230 -20.67 -3.94 -1.73
CA ALA A 230 -19.96 -4.01 -0.46
C ALA A 230 -20.92 -3.97 0.72
N ALA A 231 -21.89 -3.05 0.72
CA ALA A 231 -22.89 -2.98 1.79
C ALA A 231 -23.82 -4.21 1.84
N CYS A 232 -24.01 -4.91 0.71
CA CYS A 232 -24.86 -6.09 0.64
C CYS A 232 -24.15 -7.42 0.88
N LYS A 233 -22.85 -7.51 0.57
CA LYS A 233 -22.11 -8.79 0.62
C LYS A 233 -21.07 -8.86 1.73
N CYS A 234 -20.67 -7.71 2.30
CA CYS A 234 -19.73 -7.67 3.40
C CYS A 234 -20.49 -7.41 4.69
N HIS A 235 -20.37 -8.32 5.65
CA HIS A 235 -21.13 -8.29 6.90
C HIS A 235 -20.22 -8.01 8.10
N ASP A 236 -19.06 -8.66 8.12
CA ASP A 236 -18.05 -8.59 9.16
C ASP A 236 -16.79 -7.83 8.70
N GLN A 237 -16.61 -7.64 7.39
CA GLN A 237 -15.42 -6.99 6.81
C GLN A 237 -15.45 -5.45 6.90
N ILE A 238 -14.25 -4.85 6.92
CA ILE A 238 -14.09 -3.39 6.79
C ILE A 238 -14.43 -2.95 5.36
N ILE A 239 -15.52 -2.21 5.23
CA ILE A 239 -16.01 -1.64 3.95
C ILE A 239 -15.22 -0.36 3.63
N PRO A 240 -14.62 -0.25 2.43
CA PRO A 240 -13.92 0.97 2.01
C PRO A 240 -14.92 2.11 1.77
N ILE A 241 -14.47 3.33 2.02
CA ILE A 241 -15.16 4.55 1.54
C ILE A 241 -14.91 4.64 0.03
N HIS A 242 -15.94 4.99 -0.75
CA HIS A 242 -15.86 5.30 -2.18
C HIS A 242 -16.00 6.81 -2.39
#